data_AF-A0A2M8DW25-F1
#
_entry.id   AF-A0A2M8DW25-F1
#
_cell.length_a   1.000
_cell.length_b   1.000
_cell.length_c   1.000
_cell.angle_alpha   90.00
_cell.angle_beta   90.00
_cell.angle_gamma   90.00
#
_symmetry.space_group_name_H-M   'P 1'
#
loop_
_entity.id
_entity.type
_entity.pdbx_description
1 polymer ?
#
loop_
_entity_poly.entity_id
_entity_poly.type
_entity_poly.pdbx_seq_one_letter_code
_entity_poly.pdbx_strand_id
1 'polypeptide(L)'
;LEQVDGKPFIRDKWHRATGSGGIGKGEGISCILEEGNVLERGGVAFSHVQGDKMPASATAHRPELAGCSWEAMGVSLVMHPKNPYAPTTHANVRMFMAHKPDGETVFWFGGGMDLTPYYGFAEDAVHFHQICKDSLSGFEGDLHAKYKKWCDEYFFLKHRNEPRGIGGIFFDDLSVPDFATAFAVQQSVGDHFLSAYIPILEKRKDTPYGERERDFQLYRRGRYVEF
;
A
#
# COMPACT_ATOMS: atom_id res chain seq x y z
N LEU A 1 4.09 11.13 10.54
CA LEU A 1 4.39 11.73 9.22
C LEU A 1 4.44 13.25 9.29
N GLU A 2 3.33 13.96 9.54
CA GLU A 2 3.34 15.45 9.72
C GLU A 2 4.33 15.90 10.80
N GLN A 3 4.47 15.15 11.90
CA GLN A 3 5.45 15.44 12.95
C GLN A 3 6.91 15.38 12.46
N VAL A 4 7.22 14.43 11.57
CA VAL A 4 8.58 14.26 11.02
C VAL A 4 8.86 15.33 9.95
N ASP A 5 7.85 15.65 9.12
CA ASP A 5 7.97 16.65 8.07
C ASP A 5 7.94 18.09 8.60
N GLY A 6 7.08 18.37 9.57
CA GLY A 6 6.81 19.72 10.06
C GLY A 6 5.79 20.51 9.22
N LYS A 7 5.19 19.92 8.17
CA LYS A 7 4.07 20.49 7.42
C LYS A 7 2.83 19.58 7.47
N PRO A 8 1.62 20.16 7.43
CA PRO A 8 0.38 19.39 7.42
C PRO A 8 0.04 18.85 6.02
N PHE A 9 -0.71 17.76 5.96
CA PHE A 9 -1.39 17.31 4.75
C PHE A 9 -2.60 18.21 4.47
N ILE A 10 -2.78 18.59 3.21
CA ILE A 10 -4.03 19.12 2.68
C ILE A 10 -5.02 17.97 2.58
N ARG A 11 -6.22 18.15 3.11
CA ARG A 11 -7.25 17.11 3.19
C ARG A 11 -8.40 17.49 2.27
N ASP A 12 -8.58 16.71 1.20
CA ASP A 12 -9.68 16.87 0.25
C ASP A 12 -10.70 15.75 0.44
N LYS A 13 -11.93 16.12 0.83
CA LYS A 13 -13.04 15.18 0.95
C LYS A 13 -13.82 15.22 -0.34
N TRP A 14 -14.04 14.05 -0.94
CA TRP A 14 -14.80 13.93 -2.15
C TRP A 14 -15.97 12.97 -1.98
N HIS A 15 -17.03 13.24 -2.72
CA HIS A 15 -18.21 12.39 -2.80
C HIS A 15 -18.61 12.23 -4.27
N ARG A 16 -19.02 11.02 -4.62
CA ARG A 16 -19.48 10.66 -5.95
C ARG A 16 -20.88 10.05 -5.86
N ALA A 17 -21.88 10.83 -6.25
CA ALA A 17 -23.28 10.45 -6.16
C ALA A 17 -23.67 9.30 -7.10
N THR A 18 -23.05 9.22 -8.28
CA THR A 18 -23.33 8.19 -9.29
C THR A 18 -22.05 7.58 -9.81
N GLY A 19 -22.05 6.26 -10.03
CA GLY A 19 -20.94 5.59 -10.70
C GLY A 19 -20.78 6.05 -12.15
N SER A 20 -19.54 6.10 -12.64
CA SER A 20 -19.22 6.41 -14.04
C SER A 20 -18.08 5.50 -14.51
N GLY A 21 -18.19 4.92 -15.70
CA GLY A 21 -17.10 4.15 -16.32
C GLY A 21 -16.71 2.86 -15.56
N GLY A 22 -17.67 2.19 -14.91
CA GLY A 22 -17.41 0.96 -14.14
C GLY A 22 -16.91 1.20 -12.71
N ILE A 23 -16.73 2.46 -12.29
CA ILE A 23 -16.43 2.83 -10.91
C ILE A 23 -17.75 3.17 -10.20
N GLY A 24 -17.96 2.58 -9.03
CA GLY A 24 -19.15 2.76 -8.19
C GLY A 24 -19.37 4.19 -7.67
N LYS A 25 -20.52 4.41 -7.04
CA LYS A 25 -20.75 5.58 -6.16
C LYS A 25 -19.90 5.45 -4.91
N GLY A 26 -19.64 6.54 -4.19
CA GLY A 26 -18.87 6.45 -2.95
C GLY A 26 -18.28 7.75 -2.49
N GLU A 27 -17.34 7.65 -1.57
CA GLU A 27 -16.69 8.78 -0.93
C GLU A 27 -15.25 8.46 -0.53
N GLY A 28 -14.50 9.49 -0.18
CA GLY A 28 -13.14 9.31 0.28
C GLY A 28 -12.52 10.60 0.79
N ILE A 29 -11.30 10.45 1.28
CA ILE A 29 -10.47 11.55 1.76
C ILE A 29 -9.09 11.37 1.16
N SER A 30 -8.65 12.35 0.37
CA SER A 30 -7.29 12.41 -0.17
C SER A 30 -6.49 13.39 0.67
N CYS A 31 -5.50 12.89 1.39
CA CYS A 31 -4.54 13.67 2.15
C CYS A 31 -3.27 13.80 1.33
N ILE A 32 -2.93 15.00 0.87
CA ILE A 32 -1.75 15.28 0.05
C ILE A 32 -0.81 16.25 0.76
N LEU A 33 0.48 15.91 0.78
CA LEU A 33 1.56 16.80 1.20
C LEU A 33 2.51 16.92 0.01
N GLU A 34 2.75 18.14 -0.44
CA GLU A 34 3.66 18.47 -1.54
C GLU A 34 4.64 19.54 -1.06
N GLU A 35 5.89 19.46 -1.55
CA GLU A 35 6.97 20.38 -1.20
C GLU A 35 7.18 20.49 0.32
N GLY A 36 7.14 19.36 1.02
CA GLY A 36 7.44 19.22 2.44
C GLY A 36 8.90 19.51 2.79
N ASN A 37 9.20 19.57 4.09
CA ASN A 37 10.60 19.72 4.52
C ASN A 37 11.38 18.40 4.37
N VAL A 38 10.69 17.26 4.49
CA VAL A 38 11.27 15.91 4.44
C VAL A 38 10.66 15.11 3.29
N LEU A 39 9.34 15.14 3.14
CA LEU A 39 8.59 14.51 2.07
C LEU A 39 8.45 15.50 0.92
N GLU A 40 9.03 15.19 -0.24
CA GLU A 40 8.81 15.98 -1.45
C GLU A 40 7.38 15.82 -1.93
N ARG A 41 6.84 14.60 -1.83
CA ARG A 41 5.43 14.31 -2.05
C ARG A 41 4.99 13.13 -1.19
N GLY A 42 3.87 13.26 -0.50
CA GLY A 42 3.22 12.21 0.25
C GLY A 42 1.73 12.20 -0.04
N GLY A 43 1.16 11.01 -0.25
CA GLY A 43 -0.27 10.82 -0.40
C GLY A 43 -0.76 9.76 0.57
N VAL A 44 -1.86 10.03 1.26
CA VAL A 44 -2.65 9.03 2.01
C VAL A 44 -4.09 9.19 1.57
N ALA A 45 -4.64 8.18 0.93
CA ALA A 45 -6.00 8.20 0.41
C ALA A 45 -6.84 7.12 1.10
N PHE A 46 -7.97 7.53 1.67
CA PHE A 46 -9.06 6.65 2.04
C PHE A 46 -10.13 6.71 0.95
N SER A 47 -10.73 5.56 0.64
CA SER A 47 -11.92 5.49 -0.20
C SER A 47 -12.85 4.38 0.29
N HIS A 48 -14.15 4.61 0.14
CA HIS A 48 -15.21 3.60 0.24
C HIS A 48 -16.13 3.78 -0.97
N VAL A 49 -16.15 2.79 -1.84
CA VAL A 49 -16.89 2.81 -3.10
C VAL A 49 -17.77 1.56 -3.21
N GLN A 50 -18.90 1.70 -3.87
CA GLN A 50 -19.93 0.66 -3.96
C GLN A 50 -20.61 0.68 -5.34
N GLY A 51 -21.01 -0.49 -5.83
CA GLY A 51 -21.71 -0.62 -7.10
C GLY A 51 -22.74 -1.74 -7.09
N ASP A 52 -23.77 -1.59 -7.93
CA ASP A 52 -24.87 -2.57 -8.01
C ASP A 52 -24.49 -3.83 -8.81
N LYS A 53 -23.42 -3.75 -9.61
CA LYS A 53 -22.91 -4.86 -10.42
C LYS A 53 -21.39 -4.88 -10.44
N MET A 54 -20.81 -6.05 -10.21
CA MET A 54 -19.37 -6.29 -10.33
C MET A 54 -18.85 -5.89 -11.73
N PRO A 55 -17.70 -5.18 -11.80
CA PRO A 55 -17.10 -4.85 -13.08
C PRO A 55 -16.54 -6.10 -13.78
N ALA A 56 -16.56 -6.09 -15.11
CA ALA A 56 -16.14 -7.24 -15.93
C ALA A 56 -14.71 -7.73 -15.63
N SER A 57 -13.82 -6.81 -15.26
CA SER A 57 -12.44 -7.12 -14.85
C SER A 57 -12.37 -7.97 -13.59
N ALA A 58 -13.24 -7.72 -12.60
CA ALA A 58 -13.29 -8.48 -11.36
C ALA A 58 -13.92 -9.87 -11.56
N THR A 59 -14.92 -9.96 -12.46
CA THR A 59 -15.59 -11.24 -12.75
C THR A 59 -14.80 -12.16 -13.68
N ALA A 60 -13.76 -11.66 -14.36
CA ALA A 60 -12.91 -12.48 -15.23
C ALA A 60 -12.22 -13.62 -14.46
N HIS A 61 -11.86 -13.38 -13.19
CA HIS A 61 -11.25 -14.36 -12.31
C HIS A 61 -12.25 -14.99 -11.32
N ARG A 62 -13.46 -14.44 -11.22
CA ARG A 62 -14.56 -14.90 -10.34
C ARG A 62 -15.91 -14.82 -11.05
N PRO A 63 -16.18 -15.72 -12.02
CA PRO A 63 -17.42 -15.68 -12.80
C PRO A 63 -18.68 -15.80 -11.94
N GLU A 64 -18.59 -16.48 -10.80
CA GLU A 64 -19.66 -16.67 -9.83
C GLU A 64 -20.11 -15.37 -9.15
N LEU A 65 -19.30 -14.30 -9.21
CA LEU A 65 -19.65 -12.98 -8.67
C LEU A 65 -20.32 -12.07 -9.71
N ALA A 66 -20.55 -12.56 -10.94
CA ALA A 66 -21.20 -11.77 -11.98
C ALA A 66 -22.61 -11.33 -11.54
N GLY A 67 -22.86 -10.02 -11.67
CA GLY A 67 -24.14 -9.41 -11.28
C GLY A 67 -24.32 -9.17 -9.77
N CYS A 68 -23.35 -9.53 -8.93
CA CYS A 68 -23.38 -9.18 -7.50
C CYS A 68 -23.21 -7.67 -7.31
N SER A 69 -23.90 -7.11 -6.31
CA SER A 69 -23.54 -5.79 -5.80
C SER A 69 -22.28 -5.92 -4.96
N TRP A 70 -21.53 -4.84 -4.82
CA TRP A 70 -20.23 -4.88 -4.19
C TRP A 70 -19.88 -3.58 -3.48
N GLU A 71 -18.96 -3.70 -2.55
CA GLU A 71 -18.27 -2.58 -1.95
C GLU A 71 -16.79 -2.86 -1.79
N ALA A 72 -15.99 -1.81 -1.92
CA ALA A 72 -14.57 -1.84 -1.64
C ALA A 72 -14.22 -0.62 -0.79
N MET A 73 -13.41 -0.84 0.23
CA MET A 73 -12.88 0.24 1.04
C MET A 73 -11.41 -0.01 1.36
N GLY A 74 -10.64 1.04 1.54
CA GLY A 74 -9.25 0.89 1.89
C GLY A 74 -8.51 2.19 2.10
N VAL A 75 -7.31 2.05 2.65
CA VAL A 75 -6.32 3.11 2.78
C VAL A 75 -5.13 2.72 1.88
N SER A 76 -4.69 3.65 1.05
CA SER A 76 -3.47 3.51 0.25
C SER A 76 -2.60 4.74 0.45
N LEU A 77 -1.29 4.53 0.53
CA LEU A 77 -0.34 5.61 0.69
C LEU A 77 0.93 5.36 -0.10
N VAL A 78 1.55 6.47 -0.51
CA VAL A 78 2.90 6.50 -1.08
C VAL A 78 3.63 7.72 -0.49
N MET A 79 4.87 7.51 -0.07
CA MET A 79 5.73 8.57 0.45
C MET A 79 7.00 8.67 -0.39
N HIS A 80 7.27 9.85 -0.92
CA HIS A 80 8.50 10.18 -1.64
C HIS A 80 9.31 11.22 -0.84
N PRO A 81 10.31 10.77 -0.06
CA PRO A 81 11.22 11.70 0.61
C PRO A 81 12.05 12.51 -0.38
N LYS A 82 12.35 13.76 -0.01
CA LYS A 82 13.24 14.64 -0.74
C LYS A 82 14.69 14.14 -0.72
N ASN A 83 15.14 13.62 0.42
CA ASN A 83 16.50 13.12 0.61
C ASN A 83 16.71 11.75 -0.10
N PRO A 84 17.71 11.59 -1.00
CA PRO A 84 18.01 10.33 -1.68
C PRO A 84 18.33 9.14 -0.76
N TYR A 85 18.78 9.40 0.46
CA TYR A 85 19.08 8.35 1.43
C TYR A 85 17.84 7.89 2.21
N ALA A 86 16.73 8.64 2.13
CA ALA A 86 15.46 8.24 2.69
C ALA A 86 14.63 7.49 1.61
N PRO A 87 14.21 6.24 1.88
CA PRO A 87 13.53 5.42 0.88
C PRO A 87 12.10 5.89 0.61
N THR A 88 11.65 5.68 -0.62
CA THR A 88 10.21 5.68 -0.89
C THR A 88 9.55 4.48 -0.25
N THR A 89 8.33 4.64 0.25
CA THR A 89 7.53 3.52 0.73
C THR A 89 6.11 3.60 0.18
N HIS A 90 5.48 2.45 0.08
CA HIS A 90 4.08 2.29 -0.22
C HIS A 90 3.45 1.35 0.82
N ALA A 91 2.19 1.61 1.16
CA ALA A 91 1.39 0.68 1.93
C ALA A 91 -0.08 0.74 1.46
N ASN A 92 -0.74 -0.40 1.58
CA ASN A 92 -2.16 -0.52 1.32
C ASN A 92 -2.81 -1.51 2.29
N VAL A 93 -4.02 -1.21 2.72
CA VAL A 93 -4.95 -2.15 3.36
C VAL A 93 -6.33 -1.92 2.77
N ARG A 94 -6.99 -2.98 2.30
CA ARG A 94 -8.28 -2.88 1.61
C ARG A 94 -9.14 -4.13 1.85
N MET A 95 -10.44 -3.89 1.92
CA MET A 95 -11.45 -4.92 1.93
C MET A 95 -12.27 -4.83 0.65
N PHE A 96 -12.66 -5.99 0.14
CA PHE A 96 -13.69 -6.12 -0.87
C PHE A 96 -14.80 -7.02 -0.35
N MET A 97 -16.05 -6.66 -0.61
CA MET A 97 -17.23 -7.47 -0.33
C MET A 97 -18.12 -7.52 -1.56
N ALA A 98 -18.59 -8.71 -1.91
CA ALA A 98 -19.59 -8.96 -2.93
C ALA A 98 -20.81 -9.61 -2.29
N HIS A 99 -21.99 -9.06 -2.55
CA HIS A 99 -23.27 -9.54 -2.06
C HIS A 99 -24.01 -10.26 -3.18
N LYS A 100 -24.21 -11.56 -2.99
CA LYS A 100 -24.97 -12.38 -3.93
C LYS A 100 -26.48 -12.13 -3.74
N PRO A 101 -27.29 -12.29 -4.81
CA PRO A 101 -28.75 -12.12 -4.71
C PRO A 101 -29.44 -13.08 -3.73
N ASP A 102 -28.82 -14.21 -3.40
CA ASP A 102 -29.32 -15.22 -2.45
C ASP A 102 -29.04 -14.87 -0.98
N GLY A 103 -28.34 -13.76 -0.71
CA GLY A 103 -28.01 -13.28 0.63
C GLY A 103 -26.62 -13.68 1.13
N GLU A 104 -25.88 -14.53 0.41
CA GLU A 104 -24.49 -14.84 0.75
C GLU A 104 -23.58 -13.63 0.48
N THR A 105 -22.59 -13.42 1.36
CA THR A 105 -21.56 -12.39 1.16
C THR A 105 -20.19 -13.03 1.06
N VAL A 106 -19.50 -12.73 -0.03
CA VAL A 106 -18.10 -13.12 -0.25
C VAL A 106 -17.23 -11.91 0.07
N PHE A 107 -16.17 -12.12 0.84
CA PHE A 107 -15.23 -11.06 1.17
C PHE A 107 -13.79 -11.51 0.98
N TRP A 108 -12.90 -10.55 0.78
CA TRP A 108 -11.47 -10.76 0.91
C TRP A 108 -10.78 -9.46 1.28
N PHE A 109 -9.68 -9.61 2.01
CA PHE A 109 -8.76 -8.54 2.32
C PHE A 109 -7.53 -8.61 1.42
N GLY A 110 -6.94 -7.46 1.17
CA GLY A 110 -5.69 -7.32 0.46
C GLY A 110 -4.89 -6.16 1.03
N GLY A 111 -3.58 -6.20 0.84
CA GLY A 111 -2.73 -5.16 1.36
C GLY A 111 -1.26 -5.53 1.41
N GLY A 112 -0.52 -4.77 2.20
CA GLY A 112 0.91 -4.92 2.34
C GLY A 112 1.60 -3.58 2.56
N MET A 113 2.91 -3.68 2.73
CA MET A 113 3.80 -2.54 2.77
C MET A 113 5.14 -2.94 2.13
N ASP A 114 5.76 -2.01 1.44
CA ASP A 114 7.03 -2.24 0.76
C ASP A 114 7.94 -1.01 0.77
N LEU A 115 9.24 -1.26 0.64
CA LEU A 115 10.29 -0.25 0.72
C LEU A 115 11.10 -0.18 -0.58
N THR A 116 11.28 1.04 -1.09
CA THR A 116 12.00 1.36 -2.31
C THR A 116 13.14 2.33 -2.02
N PRO A 117 14.31 1.84 -1.56
CA PRO A 117 15.49 2.66 -1.35
C PRO A 117 16.14 3.05 -2.68
N TYR A 118 16.74 4.25 -2.70
CA TYR A 118 17.63 4.68 -3.77
C TYR A 118 19.08 4.33 -3.42
N TYR A 119 19.52 4.79 -2.25
CA TYR A 119 20.75 4.36 -1.58
C TYR A 119 20.38 3.50 -0.36
N GLY A 120 20.45 2.18 -0.51
CA GLY A 120 20.02 1.24 0.52
C GLY A 120 21.03 1.08 1.65
N PHE A 121 20.51 0.87 2.86
CA PHE A 121 21.27 0.52 4.06
C PHE A 121 20.80 -0.84 4.56
N ALA A 122 21.74 -1.73 4.88
CA ALA A 122 21.41 -3.10 5.32
C ALA A 122 20.57 -3.08 6.60
N GLU A 123 20.86 -2.19 7.54
CA GLU A 123 20.14 -2.10 8.79
C GLU A 123 18.71 -1.57 8.63
N ASP A 124 18.44 -0.73 7.62
CA ASP A 124 17.08 -0.25 7.33
C ASP A 124 16.25 -1.37 6.69
N ALA A 125 16.87 -2.17 5.83
CA ALA A 125 16.24 -3.36 5.26
C ALA A 125 15.89 -4.38 6.35
N VAL A 126 16.83 -4.66 7.26
CA VAL A 126 16.60 -5.55 8.41
C VAL A 126 15.47 -5.02 9.30
N HIS A 127 15.49 -3.73 9.66
CA HIS A 127 14.43 -3.11 10.46
C HIS A 127 13.06 -3.27 9.78
N PHE A 128 12.94 -2.86 8.52
CA PHE A 128 11.68 -2.89 7.80
C PHE A 128 11.10 -4.31 7.69
N HIS A 129 11.94 -5.28 7.31
CA HIS A 129 11.52 -6.68 7.18
C HIS A 129 11.25 -7.34 8.54
N GLN A 130 11.94 -6.94 9.62
CA GLN A 130 11.62 -7.42 10.96
C GLN A 130 10.24 -6.93 11.40
N ILE A 131 9.90 -5.65 11.19
CA ILE A 131 8.56 -5.14 11.52
C ILE A 131 7.47 -5.80 10.64
N CYS A 132 7.77 -6.08 9.36
CA CYS A 132 6.86 -6.87 8.52
C CYS A 132 6.59 -8.26 9.13
N LYS A 133 7.64 -8.95 9.61
CA LYS A 133 7.51 -10.24 10.29
C LYS A 133 6.72 -10.11 11.59
N ASP A 134 7.03 -9.11 12.40
CA ASP A 134 6.38 -8.87 13.69
C ASP A 134 4.88 -8.61 13.52
N SER A 135 4.49 -7.87 12.47
CA SER A 135 3.08 -7.62 12.12
C SER A 135 2.28 -8.90 11.83
N LEU A 136 2.95 -10.02 11.56
CA LEU A 136 2.34 -11.31 11.25
C LEU A 136 2.58 -12.37 12.34
N SER A 137 3.37 -12.05 13.37
CA SER A 137 3.85 -13.02 14.37
C SER A 137 2.75 -13.61 15.27
N GLY A 138 1.62 -12.91 15.41
CA GLY A 138 0.47 -13.33 16.22
C GLY A 138 -0.54 -14.21 15.48
N PHE A 139 -0.31 -14.55 14.22
CA PHE A 139 -1.25 -15.29 13.37
C PHE A 139 -0.71 -16.67 13.01
N GLU A 140 -1.63 -17.62 12.80
CA GLU A 140 -1.26 -19.00 12.47
C GLU A 140 -0.70 -19.13 11.04
N GLY A 141 0.26 -20.04 10.89
CA GLY A 141 0.90 -20.36 9.61
C GLY A 141 2.13 -19.51 9.30
N ASP A 142 2.80 -19.84 8.19
CA ASP A 142 4.00 -19.11 7.74
C ASP A 142 3.61 -17.92 6.85
N LEU A 143 2.79 -17.01 7.40
CA LEU A 143 2.26 -15.86 6.66
C LEU A 143 3.37 -14.93 6.19
N HIS A 144 4.39 -14.69 7.01
CA HIS A 144 5.50 -13.83 6.63
C HIS A 144 6.26 -14.38 5.42
N ALA A 145 6.67 -15.65 5.41
CA ALA A 145 7.41 -16.18 4.26
C ALA A 145 6.54 -16.15 3.00
N LYS A 146 5.25 -16.48 3.12
CA LYS A 146 4.28 -16.41 2.00
C LYS A 146 4.17 -14.99 1.44
N TYR A 147 3.88 -14.00 2.28
CA TYR A 147 3.61 -12.63 1.85
C TYR A 147 4.86 -11.86 1.46
N LYS A 148 6.01 -12.21 2.05
CA LYS A 148 7.31 -11.69 1.60
C LYS A 148 7.62 -12.14 0.18
N LYS A 149 7.51 -13.45 -0.07
CA LYS A 149 7.73 -14.01 -1.41
C LYS A 149 6.77 -13.40 -2.43
N TRP A 150 5.50 -13.24 -2.08
CA TRP A 150 4.52 -12.62 -2.96
C TRP A 150 4.86 -11.15 -3.24
N CYS A 151 5.37 -10.41 -2.26
CA CYS A 151 5.85 -9.04 -2.45
C CYS A 151 6.99 -8.96 -3.48
N ASP A 152 7.96 -9.88 -3.40
CA ASP A 152 9.07 -9.96 -4.37
C ASP A 152 8.58 -10.23 -5.80
N GLU A 153 7.59 -11.12 -5.95
CA GLU A 153 7.04 -11.53 -7.24
C GLU A 153 6.11 -10.45 -7.84
N TYR A 154 5.33 -9.77 -6.99
CA TYR A 154 4.38 -8.75 -7.41
C TYR A 154 5.08 -7.47 -7.86
N PHE A 155 6.04 -6.98 -7.07
CA PHE A 155 6.76 -5.73 -7.35
C PHE A 155 8.00 -5.93 -8.24
N PHE A 156 7.83 -6.63 -9.36
CA PHE A 156 8.90 -6.96 -10.31
C PHE A 156 8.65 -6.36 -11.70
N LEU A 157 9.60 -5.53 -12.20
CA LEU A 157 9.52 -4.92 -13.52
C LEU A 157 10.01 -5.90 -14.58
N LYS A 158 9.07 -6.63 -15.20
CA LYS A 158 9.37 -7.70 -16.17
C LYS A 158 10.26 -7.24 -17.34
N HIS A 159 10.02 -6.05 -17.89
CA HIS A 159 10.79 -5.51 -19.03
C HIS A 159 12.18 -4.98 -18.65
N ARG A 160 12.45 -4.80 -17.35
CA ARG A 160 13.77 -4.41 -16.81
C ARG A 160 14.50 -5.58 -16.14
N ASN A 161 13.78 -6.66 -15.84
CA ASN A 161 14.26 -7.80 -15.07
C ASN A 161 14.84 -7.37 -13.70
N GLU A 162 14.16 -6.45 -13.00
CA GLU A 162 14.57 -5.95 -11.69
C GLU A 162 13.35 -5.75 -10.77
N PRO A 163 13.49 -5.91 -9.44
CA PRO A 163 12.45 -5.53 -8.50
C PRO A 163 12.33 -4.00 -8.41
N ARG A 164 11.13 -3.52 -8.05
CA ARG A 164 10.89 -2.08 -7.80
C ARG A 164 11.73 -1.57 -6.62
N GLY A 165 11.82 -2.37 -5.57
CA GLY A 165 12.50 -2.07 -4.31
C GLY A 165 13.02 -3.33 -3.62
N ILE A 166 13.16 -3.28 -2.29
CA ILE A 166 13.63 -4.41 -1.48
C ILE A 166 12.48 -5.27 -0.92
N GLY A 167 11.27 -5.06 -1.45
CA GLY A 167 10.07 -5.77 -1.02
C GLY A 167 9.58 -5.35 0.36
N GLY A 168 8.96 -6.31 1.04
CA GLY A 168 8.23 -6.15 2.28
C GLY A 168 7.25 -7.31 2.38
N ILE A 169 5.96 -7.02 2.58
CA ILE A 169 4.89 -8.03 2.52
C ILE A 169 3.78 -7.58 1.58
N PHE A 170 3.20 -8.53 0.85
CA PHE A 170 2.05 -8.32 -0.02
C PHE A 170 1.09 -9.51 0.12
N PHE A 171 -0.19 -9.21 0.22
CA PHE A 171 -1.25 -10.20 0.22
C PHE A 171 -2.47 -9.71 -0.55
N ASP A 172 -3.16 -10.65 -1.17
CA ASP A 172 -4.49 -10.47 -1.71
C ASP A 172 -5.30 -11.74 -1.44
N ASP A 173 -6.59 -11.70 -1.69
CA ASP A 173 -7.50 -12.84 -1.54
C ASP A 173 -7.47 -13.47 -0.13
N LEU A 174 -7.18 -12.66 0.90
CA LEU A 174 -7.20 -13.12 2.28
C LEU A 174 -8.64 -13.18 2.79
N SER A 175 -9.22 -14.37 2.80
CA SER A 175 -10.61 -14.62 3.23
C SER A 175 -10.77 -15.74 4.26
N VAL A 176 -9.65 -16.33 4.71
CA VAL A 176 -9.60 -17.50 5.59
C VAL A 176 -8.82 -17.21 6.87
N PRO A 177 -9.09 -17.92 7.99
CA PRO A 177 -10.15 -18.92 8.17
C PRO A 177 -11.56 -18.31 8.27
N ASP A 178 -11.65 -17.05 8.68
CA ASP A 178 -12.90 -16.32 8.85
C ASP A 178 -12.65 -14.81 8.70
N PHE A 179 -13.73 -14.03 8.70
CA PHE A 179 -13.65 -12.57 8.55
C PHE A 179 -12.86 -11.90 9.66
N ALA A 180 -13.09 -12.30 10.92
CA ALA A 180 -12.48 -11.66 12.08
C ALA A 180 -10.96 -11.84 12.07
N THR A 181 -10.51 -13.06 11.78
CA THR A 181 -9.09 -13.40 11.68
C THR A 181 -8.43 -12.68 10.50
N ALA A 182 -9.05 -12.71 9.32
CA ALA A 182 -8.53 -12.03 8.13
C ALA A 182 -8.47 -10.51 8.31
N PHE A 183 -9.47 -9.93 8.98
CA PHE A 183 -9.48 -8.52 9.33
C PHE A 183 -8.37 -8.17 10.33
N ALA A 184 -8.17 -9.00 11.36
CA ALA A 184 -7.11 -8.80 12.36
C ALA A 184 -5.70 -8.81 11.73
N VAL A 185 -5.45 -9.70 10.75
CA VAL A 185 -4.19 -9.69 9.97
C VAL A 185 -4.00 -8.34 9.28
N GLN A 186 -5.03 -7.87 8.56
CA GLN A 186 -4.96 -6.57 7.88
C GLN A 186 -4.74 -5.41 8.86
N GLN A 187 -5.47 -5.39 9.98
CA GLN A 187 -5.32 -4.36 11.01
C GLN A 187 -3.88 -4.32 11.52
N SER A 188 -3.32 -5.48 11.88
CA SER A 188 -1.94 -5.58 12.35
C SER A 188 -0.96 -5.02 11.31
N VAL A 189 -1.12 -5.36 10.02
CA VAL A 189 -0.27 -4.78 8.97
C VAL A 189 -0.39 -3.26 8.90
N GLY A 190 -1.61 -2.72 8.97
CA GLY A 190 -1.83 -1.27 9.00
C GLY A 190 -1.19 -0.58 10.20
N ASP A 191 -1.37 -1.15 11.40
CA ASP A 191 -0.89 -0.62 12.67
C ASP A 191 0.66 -0.61 12.75
N HIS A 192 1.32 -1.57 12.11
CA HIS A 192 2.78 -1.69 12.11
C HIS A 192 3.48 -0.80 11.07
N PHE A 193 2.76 -0.22 10.11
CA PHE A 193 3.37 0.56 9.02
C PHE A 193 4.25 1.72 9.53
N LEU A 194 3.74 2.51 10.48
CA LEU A 194 4.51 3.65 11.00
C LEU A 194 5.77 3.19 11.75
N SER A 195 5.69 2.11 12.51
CA SER A 195 6.84 1.50 13.18
C SER A 195 7.89 0.98 12.18
N ALA A 196 7.46 0.50 11.01
CA ALA A 196 8.36 0.06 9.96
C ALA A 196 9.08 1.24 9.28
N TYR A 197 8.38 2.35 9.04
CA TYR A 197 8.89 3.42 8.18
C TYR A 197 9.47 4.64 8.92
N ILE A 198 8.84 5.09 10.00
CA ILE A 198 9.22 6.34 10.68
C ILE A 198 10.66 6.33 11.19
N PRO A 199 11.16 5.26 11.86
CA PRO A 199 12.55 5.23 12.32
C PRO A 199 13.57 5.36 11.18
N ILE A 200 13.27 4.77 10.02
CA ILE A 200 14.11 4.89 8.83
C ILE A 200 14.07 6.32 8.30
N LEU A 201 12.88 6.90 8.16
CA LEU A 201 12.73 8.28 7.66
C LEU A 201 13.47 9.28 8.56
N GLU A 202 13.30 9.18 9.88
CA GLU A 202 13.95 10.05 10.87
C GLU A 202 15.47 9.91 10.84
N LYS A 203 15.98 8.68 10.70
CA LYS A 203 17.42 8.43 10.61
C LYS A 203 18.05 8.99 9.34
N ARG A 204 17.32 8.99 8.23
CA ARG A 204 17.87 9.30 6.90
C ARG A 204 17.60 10.72 6.41
N LYS A 205 16.55 11.39 6.89
CA LYS A 205 16.08 12.68 6.37
C LYS A 205 17.15 13.79 6.32
N ASP A 206 18.12 13.78 7.25
CA ASP A 206 19.16 14.82 7.34
C ASP A 206 20.52 14.38 6.79
N THR A 207 20.61 13.21 6.13
CA THR A 207 21.88 12.72 5.57
C THR A 207 22.35 13.65 4.45
N PRO A 208 23.58 14.21 4.49
CA PRO A 208 24.08 15.09 3.43
C PRO A 208 24.12 14.38 2.07
N TYR A 209 23.67 15.06 1.02
CA TYR A 209 23.68 14.55 -0.36
C TYR A 209 24.03 15.65 -1.36
N GLY A 210 24.57 15.28 -2.52
CA GLY A 210 24.85 16.21 -3.62
C GLY A 210 23.95 15.97 -4.83
N GLU A 211 24.22 16.70 -5.91
CA GLU A 211 23.47 16.59 -7.16
C GLU A 211 23.53 15.17 -7.74
N ARG A 212 24.68 14.50 -7.64
CA ARG A 212 24.85 13.12 -8.12
C ARG A 212 23.84 12.15 -7.49
N GLU A 213 23.69 12.22 -6.17
CA GLU A 213 22.73 11.36 -5.44
C GLU A 213 21.29 11.72 -5.80
N ARG A 214 21.02 13.01 -5.99
CA ARG A 214 19.70 13.49 -6.39
C ARG A 214 19.32 13.05 -7.81
N ASP A 215 20.24 13.13 -8.76
CA ASP A 215 20.02 12.68 -10.14
C ASP A 215 19.75 11.17 -10.19
N PHE A 216 20.51 10.39 -9.41
CA PHE A 216 20.26 8.95 -9.30
C PHE A 216 18.89 8.65 -8.68
N GLN A 217 18.47 9.41 -7.66
CA GLN A 217 17.12 9.30 -7.10
C GLN A 217 16.05 9.57 -8.15
N LEU A 218 16.18 10.63 -8.94
CA LEU A 218 15.23 10.97 -10.01
C LEU A 218 15.17 9.88 -11.09
N TYR A 219 16.33 9.36 -11.50
CA TYR A 219 16.43 8.23 -12.43
C TYR A 219 15.70 6.99 -11.88
N ARG A 220 15.95 6.62 -10.61
CA ARG A 220 15.28 5.50 -9.95
C ARG A 220 13.79 5.73 -9.74
N ARG A 221 13.33 6.97 -9.53
CA ARG A 221 11.89 7.31 -9.52
C ARG A 221 11.24 7.07 -10.88
N GLY A 222 11.99 7.19 -11.97
CA GLY A 222 11.54 6.73 -13.29
C GLY A 222 11.11 5.26 -13.29
N ARG A 223 11.83 4.38 -12.58
CA ARG A 223 11.43 2.98 -12.41
C ARG A 223 10.16 2.80 -11.59
N TYR A 224 9.96 3.66 -10.60
CA TYR A 224 8.72 3.66 -9.83
C TYR A 224 7.51 4.04 -10.68
N VAL A 225 7.69 4.91 -11.69
CA VAL A 225 6.65 5.29 -12.66
C VAL A 225 6.43 4.22 -13.73
N GLU A 226 7.48 3.49 -14.13
CA GLU A 226 7.38 2.38 -15.09
C GLU A 226 6.61 1.17 -14.55
N PHE A 227 6.65 0.95 -13.23
CA PHE A 227 5.92 -0.10 -12.55
C PHE A 227 4.43 0.28 -12.41
#